data_AF-E6SJ93-F1
#
_entry.id   AF-E6SJ93-F1
#
_cell.length_a   1.000
_cell.length_b   1.000
_cell.length_c   1.000
_cell.angle_alpha   90.00
_cell.angle_beta   90.00
_cell.angle_gamma   90.00
#
_symmetry.space_group_name_H-M   'P 1'
#
loop_
_entity.id
_entity.type
_entity.pdbx_description
1 polymer ?
#
loop_
_entity_poly.entity_id
_entity_poly.type
_entity_poly.pdbx_seq_one_letter_code
_entity_poly.pdbx_strand_id
1 'polypeptide(L)'
;MDILRPRGGPGPGVAARHRRAGAVALLLVLALAVTAGCAAVGTAAGSPGDEARAGSGAGSTTGGPGSGSDPAAGSTSEVKGVTLAADKERYRPGEGITLTVRNDTAAEIQLTGGLGGLKAWRLVGGSRQPWEHGMVETGALVPVAAGQAVQLGPIPAPDEPGRYVLEVHFYHPGGGPAAASVTVQVE
;
A
#
# COMPACT_ATOMS: atom_id res chain seq x y z
N MET A 1 6.38 -69.57 -32.17
CA MET A 1 5.11 -70.29 -32.18
C MET A 1 4.07 -69.43 -31.51
N ASP A 2 3.29 -68.74 -32.34
CA ASP A 2 1.85 -68.43 -32.25
C ASP A 2 1.03 -69.35 -31.31
N ILE A 3 -0.15 -69.03 -30.76
CA ILE A 3 -1.14 -67.94 -30.83
C ILE A 3 -2.14 -68.26 -29.69
N LEU A 4 -2.75 -67.25 -29.06
CA LEU A 4 -4.19 -67.19 -28.75
C LEU A 4 -4.55 -65.82 -28.13
N ARG A 5 -4.93 -64.88 -28.99
CA ARG A 5 -6.02 -63.89 -28.75
C ARG A 5 -7.37 -64.58 -29.08
N PRO A 6 -8.58 -63.95 -29.05
CA PRO A 6 -9.02 -62.60 -28.64
C PRO A 6 -10.29 -62.64 -27.73
N ARG A 7 -10.79 -61.54 -27.16
CA ARG A 7 -11.94 -60.71 -27.65
C ARG A 7 -12.46 -59.97 -26.39
N GLY A 8 -12.87 -58.71 -26.39
CA GLY A 8 -13.08 -57.73 -27.44
C GLY A 8 -13.28 -56.34 -26.82
N GLY A 9 -13.17 -55.31 -27.67
CA GLY A 9 -13.60 -53.94 -27.36
C GLY A 9 -15.13 -53.82 -27.29
N PRO A 10 -15.63 -52.59 -27.11
CA PRO A 10 -15.62 -51.62 -28.21
C PRO A 10 -14.89 -50.32 -27.87
N GLY A 11 -14.34 -49.73 -28.92
CA GLY A 11 -13.56 -48.50 -28.91
C GLY A 11 -14.39 -47.21 -29.03
N PRO A 12 -13.77 -46.15 -29.54
CA PRO A 12 -14.11 -44.74 -29.31
C PRO A 12 -15.23 -44.23 -30.23
N GLY A 13 -16.01 -43.24 -29.76
CA GLY A 13 -17.12 -42.67 -30.50
C GLY A 13 -17.47 -41.24 -30.12
N VAL A 14 -16.90 -40.29 -30.86
CA VAL A 14 -17.56 -39.13 -31.50
C VAL A 14 -18.40 -38.16 -30.63
N ALA A 15 -17.82 -36.97 -30.46
CA ALA A 15 -18.39 -35.62 -30.61
C ALA A 15 -19.89 -35.34 -30.32
N ALA A 16 -20.14 -34.35 -29.46
CA ALA A 16 -21.25 -33.42 -29.65
C ALA A 16 -20.85 -31.99 -29.23
N ARG A 17 -20.75 -31.13 -30.25
CA ARG A 17 -20.67 -29.68 -30.20
C ARG A 17 -22.03 -29.09 -29.79
N HIS A 18 -21.98 -27.95 -29.09
CA HIS A 18 -22.97 -26.86 -29.06
C HIS A 18 -24.41 -27.13 -28.63
N ARG A 19 -24.80 -26.60 -27.46
CA ARG A 19 -26.05 -25.81 -27.35
C ARG A 19 -25.82 -24.57 -26.49
N ARG A 20 -26.09 -23.42 -27.13
CA ARG A 20 -26.22 -22.07 -26.58
C ARG A 20 -27.48 -21.97 -25.72
N ALA A 21 -27.41 -21.22 -24.63
CA ALA A 21 -28.46 -20.36 -24.04
C ALA A 21 -27.87 -19.89 -22.69
N GLY A 22 -27.71 -18.62 -22.35
CA GLY A 22 -28.53 -17.46 -22.69
C GLY A 22 -29.06 -16.90 -21.37
N ALA A 23 -28.36 -15.91 -20.81
CA ALA A 23 -28.80 -14.91 -19.83
C ALA A 23 -27.54 -14.07 -19.49
N VAL A 24 -27.20 -12.98 -20.17
CA VAL A 24 -27.92 -11.69 -20.22
C VAL A 24 -28.69 -11.41 -18.94
N ALA A 25 -28.03 -10.74 -18.00
CA ALA A 25 -28.68 -9.86 -17.04
C ALA A 25 -27.76 -8.65 -16.83
N LEU A 26 -27.88 -7.71 -17.76
CA LEU A 26 -27.47 -6.33 -17.59
C LEU A 26 -28.44 -5.73 -16.55
N LEU A 27 -27.96 -5.31 -15.38
CA LEU A 27 -28.74 -4.48 -14.47
C LEU A 27 -27.96 -3.20 -14.17
N LEU A 28 -28.23 -2.22 -15.04
CA LEU A 28 -27.97 -0.81 -14.90
C LEU A 28 -29.11 -0.24 -14.04
N VAL A 29 -28.82 0.33 -12.87
CA VAL A 29 -29.73 1.28 -12.21
C VAL A 29 -28.90 2.47 -11.71
N LEU A 30 -29.04 3.55 -12.47
CA LEU A 30 -28.80 4.93 -12.06
C LEU A 30 -29.62 5.26 -10.80
N ALA A 31 -29.01 5.90 -9.82
CA ALA A 31 -29.72 6.84 -8.97
C ALA A 31 -28.77 7.95 -8.55
N LEU A 32 -28.82 9.06 -9.30
CA LEU A 32 -28.37 10.36 -8.85
C LEU A 32 -29.21 10.79 -7.64
N ALA A 33 -28.56 11.28 -6.60
CA ALA A 33 -29.17 12.19 -5.63
C ALA A 33 -28.22 13.37 -5.42
N VAL A 34 -28.40 14.39 -6.27
CA VAL A 34 -27.91 15.75 -6.07
C VAL A 34 -28.99 16.48 -5.27
N THR A 35 -28.67 16.87 -4.04
CA THR A 35 -29.30 18.00 -3.32
C THR A 35 -28.15 18.72 -2.62
N ALA A 36 -27.60 19.78 -3.23
CA ALA A 36 -28.03 21.15 -3.01
C ALA A 36 -28.06 21.52 -1.51
N GLY A 37 -26.99 22.15 -1.03
CA GLY A 37 -26.89 22.79 0.27
C GLY A 37 -25.97 23.99 0.16
N CYS A 38 -26.54 25.11 -0.27
CA CYS A 38 -25.86 26.39 -0.46
C CYS A 38 -26.13 27.32 0.74
N ALA A 39 -25.11 28.10 1.10
CA ALA A 39 -25.13 29.40 1.79
C ALA A 39 -25.38 29.47 3.31
N ALA A 40 -24.33 29.91 4.02
CA ALA A 40 -24.30 31.14 4.83
C ALA A 40 -22.82 31.48 5.09
N VAL A 41 -22.16 32.30 4.27
CA VAL A 41 -22.02 33.77 4.39
C VAL A 41 -22.06 34.27 5.84
N GLY A 42 -20.87 34.50 6.38
CA GLY A 42 -20.61 35.32 7.56
C GLY A 42 -19.29 36.06 7.34
N THR A 43 -19.38 37.20 6.68
CA THR A 43 -18.31 38.15 6.38
C THR A 43 -17.87 38.97 7.59
N ALA A 44 -16.60 39.41 7.51
CA ALA A 44 -15.99 40.59 8.13
C ALA A 44 -15.66 40.50 9.63
N ALA A 45 -14.66 41.18 10.17
CA ALA A 45 -13.44 41.87 9.73
C ALA A 45 -12.84 42.44 11.03
N GLY A 46 -11.52 42.47 11.20
CA GLY A 46 -10.90 43.24 12.28
C GLY A 46 -9.54 42.75 12.78
N SER A 47 -8.48 43.14 12.08
CA SER A 47 -7.26 43.65 12.74
C SER A 47 -7.41 45.17 12.87
N PRO A 48 -6.64 45.93 13.69
CA PRO A 48 -5.38 45.61 14.37
C PRO A 48 -5.33 46.06 15.86
N GLY A 49 -4.26 45.71 16.57
CA GLY A 49 -4.01 46.19 17.93
C GLY A 49 -2.59 45.88 18.38
N ASP A 50 -1.67 46.76 17.98
CA ASP A 50 -0.29 46.84 18.43
C ASP A 50 -0.28 47.65 19.73
N GLU A 51 0.05 47.04 20.87
CA GLU A 51 0.52 47.76 22.06
C GLU A 51 1.63 46.97 22.73
N ALA A 52 2.86 47.45 22.50
CA ALA A 52 4.03 47.12 23.26
C ALA A 52 3.88 47.55 24.73
N ARG A 53 4.23 46.67 25.68
CA ARG A 53 4.84 47.11 26.93
C ARG A 53 5.87 46.10 27.44
N ALA A 54 7.08 46.63 27.58
CA ALA A 54 8.29 45.99 28.07
C ALA A 54 8.21 45.58 29.54
N GLY A 55 8.86 44.47 29.86
CA GLY A 55 9.20 44.02 31.21
C GLY A 55 10.47 43.19 31.16
N SER A 56 11.60 43.84 31.41
CA SER A 56 12.94 43.25 31.49
C SER A 56 13.05 42.26 32.65
N GLY A 57 13.67 41.11 32.40
CA GLY A 57 14.10 40.16 33.42
C GLY A 57 15.13 39.21 32.83
N ALA A 58 16.40 39.43 33.17
CA ALA A 58 17.54 38.65 32.71
C ALA A 58 17.45 37.19 33.17
N GLY A 59 17.74 36.27 32.26
CA GLY A 59 17.90 34.84 32.53
C GLY A 59 18.36 34.12 31.28
N SER A 60 19.64 33.76 31.25
CA SER A 60 20.25 32.90 30.24
C SER A 60 19.42 31.66 29.93
N THR A 61 19.13 31.41 28.65
CA THR A 61 19.54 30.19 27.93
C THR A 61 19.07 30.29 26.48
N THR A 62 20.02 30.15 25.57
CA THR A 62 19.77 29.81 24.17
C THR A 62 19.20 28.39 24.16
N GLY A 63 17.88 28.28 24.07
CA GLY A 63 17.17 27.03 23.86
C GLY A 63 16.23 27.22 22.68
N GLY A 64 16.72 26.92 21.46
CA GLY A 64 15.85 26.84 20.30
C GLY A 64 14.76 25.80 20.56
N PRO A 65 13.49 26.03 20.15
CA PRO A 65 12.50 24.98 20.21
C PRO A 65 12.91 23.87 19.25
N GLY A 66 13.39 22.80 19.91
CA GLY A 66 13.64 21.44 19.50
C GLY A 66 13.31 21.04 18.07
N SER A 67 14.33 20.50 17.43
CA SER A 67 14.21 19.48 16.38
C SER A 67 13.03 18.55 16.64
N GLY A 68 11.96 18.72 15.88
CA GLY A 68 11.22 17.57 15.41
C GLY A 68 12.20 16.83 14.51
N SER A 69 12.85 15.80 15.06
CA SER A 69 13.61 14.86 14.26
C SER A 69 12.62 14.25 13.29
N ASP A 70 12.56 14.79 12.07
CA ASP A 70 12.01 14.06 10.93
C ASP A 70 12.62 12.65 11.02
N PRO A 71 11.82 11.57 11.07
CA PRO A 71 12.38 10.24 10.97
C PRO A 71 13.26 10.24 9.72
N ALA A 72 14.54 9.91 9.89
CA ALA A 72 15.54 9.97 8.85
C ALA A 72 14.95 9.38 7.57
N ALA A 73 14.79 10.21 6.53
CA ALA A 73 14.04 9.83 5.35
C ALA A 73 14.65 8.55 4.75
N GLY A 74 13.98 7.43 4.97
CA GLY A 74 14.36 6.16 4.36
C GLY A 74 14.02 6.17 2.87
N SER A 75 14.32 5.04 2.22
CA SER A 75 13.99 4.85 0.82
C SER A 75 12.50 5.10 0.59
N THR A 76 12.18 5.95 -0.39
CA THR A 76 10.81 6.38 -0.71
C THR A 76 10.48 6.09 -2.17
N SER A 77 9.23 5.74 -2.44
CA SER A 77 8.68 5.52 -3.77
C SER A 77 7.28 6.12 -3.86
N GLU A 78 6.97 6.78 -4.96
CA GLU A 78 5.62 7.32 -5.23
C GLU A 78 5.06 6.70 -6.51
N VAL A 79 3.84 6.18 -6.43
CA VAL A 79 3.11 5.62 -7.57
C VAL A 79 1.67 6.09 -7.50
N LYS A 80 1.21 6.81 -8.54
CA LYS A 80 -0.17 7.31 -8.66
C LYS A 80 -0.65 8.12 -7.43
N GLY A 81 0.23 8.93 -6.85
CA GLY A 81 -0.08 9.73 -5.65
C GLY A 81 -0.20 8.91 -4.36
N VAL A 82 0.32 7.68 -4.35
CA VAL A 82 0.52 6.89 -3.14
C VAL A 82 2.02 6.78 -2.89
N THR A 83 2.45 7.23 -1.72
CA THR A 83 3.84 7.22 -1.29
C THR A 83 4.08 6.05 -0.35
N LEU A 84 5.10 5.23 -0.62
CA LEU A 84 5.63 4.22 0.28
C LEU A 84 7.01 4.67 0.76
N ALA A 85 7.24 4.70 2.06
CA ALA A 85 8.53 5.01 2.66
C ALA A 85 8.91 3.96 3.71
N ALA A 86 10.20 3.61 3.78
CA ALA A 86 10.75 2.89 4.93
C ALA A 86 11.21 3.90 6.00
N ASP A 87 11.21 3.49 7.27
CA ASP A 87 11.68 4.34 8.38
C ASP A 87 13.19 4.60 8.33
N LYS A 88 13.96 3.70 7.69
CA LYS A 88 15.41 3.80 7.46
C LYS A 88 15.78 3.10 6.16
N GLU A 89 17.02 3.28 5.71
CA GLU A 89 17.55 2.56 4.54
C GLU A 89 18.34 1.30 4.90
N ARG A 90 18.85 1.22 6.13
CA ARG A 90 19.79 0.19 6.59
C ARG A 90 19.34 -0.39 7.93
N TYR A 91 19.35 -1.71 8.03
CA TYR A 91 18.87 -2.47 9.18
C TYR A 91 19.87 -3.56 9.58
N ARG A 92 19.88 -3.91 10.85
CA ARG A 92 20.56 -5.13 11.33
C ARG A 92 19.64 -6.35 11.17
N PRO A 93 20.19 -7.56 11.07
CA PRO A 93 19.43 -8.81 11.21
C PRO A 93 18.46 -8.79 12.39
N GLY A 94 17.19 -9.11 12.14
CA GLY A 94 16.12 -9.11 13.13
C GLY A 94 15.63 -7.74 13.60
N GLU A 95 16.22 -6.62 13.16
CA GLU A 95 15.72 -5.28 13.46
C GLU A 95 14.33 -5.07 12.83
N GLY A 96 13.42 -4.38 13.52
CA GLY A 96 12.09 -4.09 13.00
C GLY A 96 12.11 -3.01 11.91
N ILE A 97 11.65 -3.35 10.72
CA ILE A 97 11.40 -2.43 9.61
C ILE A 97 9.97 -1.91 9.72
N THR A 98 9.79 -0.59 9.67
CA THR A 98 8.47 0.06 9.62
C THR A 98 8.28 0.73 8.27
N LEU A 99 7.18 0.42 7.59
CA LEU A 99 6.81 1.07 6.34
C LEU A 99 5.67 2.04 6.58
N THR A 100 5.70 3.19 5.91
CA THR A 100 4.59 4.15 5.89
C THR A 100 4.02 4.22 4.49
N VAL A 101 2.73 3.92 4.37
CA VAL A 101 1.94 4.15 3.14
C VAL A 101 1.13 5.41 3.34
N ARG A 102 1.36 6.43 2.51
CA ARG A 102 0.62 7.70 2.52
C ARG A 102 -0.18 7.85 1.24
N ASN A 103 -1.45 8.17 1.36
CA ASN A 103 -2.33 8.43 0.23
C ASN A 103 -2.45 9.93 0.02
N ASP A 104 -1.71 10.47 -0.95
CA ASP A 104 -1.73 11.87 -1.35
C ASP A 104 -2.76 12.15 -2.46
N THR A 105 -3.60 11.17 -2.80
CA THR A 105 -4.69 11.36 -3.77
C THR A 105 -5.92 12.00 -3.12
N ALA A 106 -6.87 12.43 -3.96
CA ALA A 106 -8.14 12.99 -3.52
C ALA A 106 -9.20 11.91 -3.17
N ALA A 107 -8.89 10.62 -3.33
CA ALA A 107 -9.82 9.52 -3.11
C ALA A 107 -9.24 8.48 -2.15
N GLU A 108 -10.08 7.66 -1.52
CA GLU A 108 -9.62 6.52 -0.72
C GLU A 108 -8.94 5.47 -1.62
N ILE A 109 -7.88 4.84 -1.11
CA ILE A 109 -7.28 3.64 -1.72
C ILE A 109 -7.53 2.43 -0.84
N GLN A 110 -7.44 1.24 -1.42
CA GLN A 110 -7.57 -0.03 -0.71
C GLN A 110 -6.28 -0.83 -0.81
N LEU A 111 -5.58 -1.00 0.32
CA LEU A 111 -4.41 -1.86 0.42
C LEU A 111 -4.84 -3.34 0.51
N THR A 112 -4.10 -4.25 -0.13
CA THR A 112 -4.58 -5.62 -0.34
C THR A 112 -4.10 -6.62 0.71
N GLY A 113 -4.84 -6.86 1.78
CA GLY A 113 -4.48 -7.84 2.82
C GLY A 113 -4.01 -7.18 4.11
N GLY A 114 -3.92 -7.92 5.21
CA GLY A 114 -3.74 -7.40 6.59
C GLY A 114 -2.52 -6.51 6.87
N LEU A 115 -1.58 -6.43 5.92
CA LEU A 115 -0.44 -5.50 5.89
C LEU A 115 -0.28 -4.85 4.51
N GLY A 116 -1.38 -4.69 3.79
CA GLY A 116 -1.42 -4.18 2.43
C GLY A 116 -0.83 -5.08 1.35
N GLY A 117 -0.76 -6.39 1.61
CA GLY A 117 -0.30 -7.34 0.62
C GLY A 117 1.18 -7.17 0.34
N LEU A 118 1.91 -6.85 1.42
CA LEU A 118 3.34 -6.72 1.41
C LEU A 118 3.95 -7.96 0.75
N LYS A 119 4.66 -7.75 -0.34
CA LYS A 119 5.52 -8.73 -0.98
C LYS A 119 6.96 -8.30 -0.79
N ALA A 120 7.81 -9.28 -0.53
CA ALA A 120 9.19 -9.02 -0.22
C ALA A 120 10.12 -9.93 -1.02
N TRP A 121 11.25 -9.39 -1.46
CA TRP A 121 12.25 -10.13 -2.20
C TRP A 121 13.66 -9.73 -1.80
N ARG A 122 14.57 -10.69 -1.82
CA ARG A 122 16.00 -10.45 -1.84
C ARG A 122 16.48 -10.17 -3.27
N LEU A 123 17.38 -9.21 -3.44
CA LEU A 123 18.06 -8.96 -4.71
C LEU A 123 19.36 -9.76 -4.77
N VAL A 124 19.43 -10.74 -5.68
CA VAL A 124 20.60 -11.59 -5.90
C VAL A 124 20.98 -11.53 -7.37
N GLY A 125 22.15 -10.99 -7.69
CA GLY A 125 22.62 -10.87 -9.09
C GLY A 125 21.67 -10.09 -10.00
N GLY A 126 20.95 -9.10 -9.46
CA GLY A 126 19.93 -8.32 -10.19
C GLY A 126 18.57 -9.00 -10.33
N SER A 127 18.41 -10.23 -9.83
CA SER A 127 17.14 -10.95 -9.82
C SER A 127 16.44 -10.84 -8.46
N ARG A 128 15.10 -10.83 -8.46
CA ARG A 128 14.27 -10.88 -7.25
C ARG A 128 14.03 -12.33 -6.83
N GLN A 129 14.50 -12.71 -5.65
CA GLN A 129 14.18 -13.98 -5.00
C GLN A 129 13.16 -13.75 -3.89
N PRO A 130 12.01 -14.44 -3.87
CA PRO A 130 11.02 -14.25 -2.81
C PRO A 130 11.62 -14.41 -1.41
N TRP A 131 11.24 -13.53 -0.49
CA TRP A 131 11.61 -13.61 0.92
C TRP A 131 10.34 -13.61 1.77
N GLU A 132 10.22 -14.61 2.64
CA GLU A 132 9.13 -14.70 3.61
C GLU A 132 9.42 -13.81 4.82
N HIS A 133 8.68 -12.71 4.94
CA HIS A 133 8.87 -11.71 5.99
C HIS A 133 8.22 -12.09 7.34
N GLY A 134 7.71 -13.32 7.48
CA GLY A 134 7.18 -13.87 8.74
C GLY A 134 5.89 -13.22 9.27
N MET A 135 5.30 -12.27 8.54
CA MET A 135 4.06 -11.62 8.96
C MET A 135 2.85 -12.39 8.44
N VAL A 136 1.79 -12.45 9.24
CA VAL A 136 0.54 -13.14 8.85
C VAL A 136 -0.17 -12.34 7.76
N GLU A 137 -0.27 -12.91 6.56
CA GLU A 137 -1.15 -12.39 5.52
C GLU A 137 -2.60 -12.64 5.93
N THR A 138 -3.39 -11.57 6.10
CA THR A 138 -4.86 -11.68 6.18
C THR A 138 -5.46 -11.29 4.84
N GLY A 139 -6.60 -11.87 4.47
CA GLY A 139 -7.29 -11.52 3.21
C GLY A 139 -8.10 -10.22 3.28
N ALA A 140 -7.99 -9.44 4.36
CA ALA A 140 -8.79 -8.23 4.56
C ALA A 140 -8.22 -7.04 3.78
N LEU A 141 -9.08 -6.27 3.11
CA LEU A 141 -8.69 -4.99 2.52
C LEU A 141 -8.53 -3.93 3.61
N VAL A 142 -7.52 -3.08 3.50
CA VAL A 142 -7.26 -1.99 4.44
C VAL A 142 -7.50 -0.65 3.72
N PRO A 143 -8.58 0.08 4.05
CA PRO A 143 -8.84 1.40 3.48
C PRO A 143 -7.82 2.43 3.98
N VAL A 144 -7.34 3.28 3.08
CA VAL A 144 -6.52 4.45 3.42
C VAL A 144 -7.17 5.69 2.79
N ALA A 145 -7.82 6.51 3.62
CA ALA A 145 -8.50 7.71 3.17
C ALA A 145 -7.54 8.74 2.55
N ALA A 146 -8.09 9.65 1.75
CA ALA A 146 -7.34 10.76 1.15
C ALA A 146 -6.61 11.58 2.22
N GLY A 147 -5.33 11.87 1.99
CA GLY A 147 -4.45 12.61 2.89
C GLY A 147 -4.02 11.85 4.15
N GLN A 148 -4.39 10.58 4.31
CA GLN A 148 -4.01 9.76 5.47
C GLN A 148 -2.76 8.94 5.21
N ALA A 149 -2.13 8.50 6.29
CA ALA A 149 -1.03 7.56 6.26
C ALA A 149 -1.29 6.38 7.22
N VAL A 150 -0.82 5.20 6.83
CA VAL A 150 -0.87 3.97 7.63
C VAL A 150 0.54 3.40 7.76
N GLN A 151 0.87 2.94 8.95
CA GLN A 151 2.12 2.23 9.22
C GLN A 151 1.91 0.71 9.11
N LEU A 152 2.87 0.04 8.49
CA LEU A 152 2.93 -1.41 8.36
C LEU A 152 4.16 -1.92 9.10
N GLY A 153 3.99 -2.97 9.92
CA GLY A 153 5.05 -3.59 10.69
C GLY A 153 4.79 -3.58 12.21
N PRO A 154 5.83 -3.86 13.02
CA PRO A 154 7.22 -4.05 12.62
C PRO A 154 7.43 -5.35 11.83
N ILE A 155 8.18 -5.28 10.74
CA ILE A 155 8.58 -6.44 9.93
C ILE A 155 10.02 -6.83 10.34
N PRO A 156 10.29 -8.07 10.77
CA PRO A 156 11.64 -8.45 11.15
C PRO A 156 12.57 -8.43 9.92
N ALA A 157 13.68 -7.70 10.00
CA ALA A 157 14.70 -7.70 8.96
C ALA A 157 15.30 -9.12 8.81
N PRO A 158 15.58 -9.56 7.57
CA PRO A 158 16.13 -10.89 7.30
C PRO A 158 17.47 -11.13 8.02
N ASP A 159 17.75 -12.38 8.38
CA ASP A 159 19.02 -12.76 9.01
C ASP A 159 20.21 -12.64 8.06
N GLU A 160 19.97 -12.82 6.76
CA GLU A 160 21.02 -12.77 5.75
C GLU A 160 21.26 -11.33 5.28
N PRO A 161 22.51 -10.83 5.31
CA PRO A 161 22.85 -9.54 4.74
C PRO A 161 22.54 -9.46 3.24
N GLY A 162 22.16 -8.26 2.78
CA GLY A 162 21.86 -8.01 1.38
C GLY A 162 20.86 -6.88 1.13
N ARG A 163 20.51 -6.69 -0.14
CA ARG A 163 19.49 -5.72 -0.56
C ARG A 163 18.13 -6.41 -0.69
N TYR A 164 17.10 -5.77 -0.21
CA TYR A 164 15.74 -6.29 -0.18
C TYR A 164 14.76 -5.28 -0.75
N VAL A 165 13.80 -5.74 -1.54
CA VAL A 165 12.68 -4.94 -2.04
C VAL A 165 11.44 -5.28 -1.25
N LEU A 166 10.76 -4.26 -0.76
CA LEU A 166 9.47 -4.34 -0.08
C LEU A 166 8.44 -3.63 -0.94
N GLU A 167 7.38 -4.31 -1.35
CA GLU A 167 6.36 -3.80 -2.26
C GLU A 167 4.98 -3.97 -1.66
N VAL A 168 4.17 -2.93 -1.72
CA VAL A 168 2.77 -2.95 -1.30
C VAL A 168 1.87 -2.84 -2.52
N HIS A 169 0.75 -3.54 -2.50
CA HIS A 169 -0.23 -3.52 -3.57
C HIS A 169 -1.49 -2.79 -3.10
N PHE A 170 -2.07 -2.00 -4.00
CA PHE A 170 -3.26 -1.23 -3.69
C PHE A 170 -4.16 -1.06 -4.92
N TYR A 171 -5.42 -0.74 -4.66
CA TYR A 171 -6.42 -0.41 -5.67
C TYR A 171 -6.85 1.04 -5.53
N HIS A 172 -6.90 1.75 -6.66
CA HIS A 172 -7.61 3.01 -6.76
C HIS A 172 -9.06 2.79 -7.22
N PRO A 173 -10.03 3.53 -6.66
CA PRO A 173 -11.35 3.62 -7.25
C PRO A 173 -11.23 4.18 -8.67
N GLY A 174 -11.56 3.36 -9.67
CA GLY A 174 -11.51 3.70 -11.09
C GLY A 174 -10.14 3.56 -11.78
N GLY A 175 -9.06 3.25 -11.06
CA GLY A 175 -7.67 3.24 -11.59
C GLY A 175 -7.00 1.87 -11.68
N GLY A 176 -7.69 0.81 -11.27
CA GLY A 176 -7.19 -0.57 -11.26
C GLY A 176 -6.10 -0.83 -10.20
N PRO A 177 -5.51 -2.04 -10.19
CA PRO A 177 -4.40 -2.38 -9.29
C PRO A 177 -3.15 -1.55 -9.60
N ALA A 178 -2.37 -1.28 -8.56
CA ALA A 178 -1.04 -0.67 -8.62
C ALA A 178 -0.15 -1.22 -7.50
N ALA A 179 1.15 -0.97 -7.58
CA ALA A 179 2.12 -1.37 -6.57
C ALA A 179 3.19 -0.28 -6.40
N ALA A 180 3.63 -0.06 -5.16
CA ALA A 180 4.73 0.84 -4.81
C ALA A 180 5.79 0.02 -4.07
N SER A 181 7.08 0.29 -4.33
CA SER A 181 8.16 -0.52 -3.78
C SER A 181 9.33 0.32 -3.28
N VAL A 182 9.89 -0.06 -2.14
CA VAL A 182 11.10 0.53 -1.56
C VAL A 182 12.21 -0.50 -1.49
N THR A 183 13.46 -0.06 -1.48
CA THR A 183 14.64 -0.94 -1.36
C THR A 183 15.40 -0.60 -0.10
N VAL A 184 15.61 -1.61 0.75
CA VAL A 184 16.36 -1.51 2.00
C VAL A 184 17.61 -2.39 1.96
N GLN A 185 18.56 -2.12 2.83
CA GLN A 185 19.79 -2.89 3.02
C GLN A 185 19.80 -3.53 4.41
N VAL A 186 20.15 -4.81 4.49
CA VAL A 186 20.53 -5.48 5.74
C VAL A 186 22.05 -5.61 5.76
N GLU A 187 22.66 -5.17 6.87
CA GLU A 187 24.12 -5.17 7.09
C GLU A 187 24.58 -6.26 8.05
#